data_AF-E9H553-F1
#
_entry.id   AF-E9H553-F1
#
_cell.length_a   1.000
_cell.length_b   1.000
_cell.length_c   1.000
_cell.angle_alpha   90.00
_cell.angle_beta   90.00
_cell.angle_gamma   90.00
#
_symmetry.space_group_name_H-M   'P 1'
#
loop_
_entity.id
_entity.type
_entity.pdbx_description
1 polymer ?
#
loop_
_entity_poly.entity_id
_entity_poly.type
_entity_poly.pdbx_seq_one_letter_code
_entity_poly.pdbx_strand_id
1 'polypeptide(L)'
;MIADGNLDGPIILIDFEGAVEKQPVVGGELDLTPTSRTTDWRKRKSLAVKDPIKTPVDGKRARKAYCCSKCKQPMTGNGHSQYKGSRYCPNFDNMTKEAWLASKKV
;
A
#
# COMPACT_ATOMS: atom_id res chain seq x y z
N MET A 1 58.75 -12.02 39.26
CA MET A 1 58.64 -13.20 40.14
C MET A 1 57.34 -13.07 40.90
N ILE A 2 56.67 -14.21 41.01
CA ILE A 2 55.26 -14.41 41.34
C ILE A 2 54.91 -13.87 42.73
N ALA A 3 53.73 -13.25 42.87
CA ALA A 3 53.02 -13.22 44.13
C ALA A 3 51.59 -13.68 43.84
N ASP A 4 51.38 -14.98 44.02
CA ASP A 4 50.10 -15.68 43.89
C ASP A 4 49.13 -15.15 44.94
N GLY A 5 48.13 -14.39 44.48
CA GLY A 5 47.01 -13.95 45.29
C GLY A 5 46.05 -15.10 45.52
N ASN A 6 46.16 -15.68 46.71
CA ASN A 6 45.30 -16.72 47.27
C ASN A 6 43.82 -16.27 47.28
N LEU A 7 42.93 -16.99 46.58
CA LEU A 7 41.48 -16.83 46.67
C LEU A 7 40.86 -18.09 47.26
N ASP A 8 41.15 -18.34 48.55
CA ASP A 8 40.38 -19.23 49.41
C ASP A 8 39.01 -18.60 49.71
N GLY A 9 38.10 -18.68 48.75
CA GLY A 9 36.69 -18.33 48.92
C GLY A 9 35.83 -19.58 48.73
N PRO A 10 34.85 -19.89 49.61
CA PRO A 10 33.96 -21.01 49.40
C PRO A 10 33.11 -20.78 48.14
N ILE A 11 33.20 -21.73 47.19
CA ILE A 11 32.33 -21.78 46.02
C ILE A 11 30.92 -22.06 46.54
N ILE A 12 30.06 -21.06 46.51
CA ILE A 12 28.64 -21.23 46.81
C ILE A 12 28.04 -22.00 45.64
N LEU A 13 27.87 -23.32 45.81
CA LEU A 13 27.07 -24.15 44.93
C LEU A 13 25.61 -23.74 45.15
N ILE A 14 25.09 -22.89 44.27
CA ILE A 14 23.67 -22.56 44.24
C ILE A 14 23.00 -23.73 43.51
N ASP A 15 22.32 -24.60 44.25
CA ASP A 15 21.45 -25.63 43.69
C ASP A 15 20.26 -24.93 43.01
N PHE A 16 20.40 -24.66 41.71
CA PHE A 16 19.33 -24.10 40.89
C PHE A 16 18.36 -25.24 40.55
N GLU A 17 17.49 -25.60 41.50
CA GLU A 17 16.24 -26.34 41.22
C GLU A 17 15.28 -25.42 40.43
N GLY A 18 15.72 -25.01 39.24
CA GLY A 18 14.90 -24.34 38.26
C GLY A 18 14.26 -25.41 37.38
N ALA A 19 13.01 -25.77 37.69
CA ALA A 19 12.14 -26.40 36.72
C ALA A 19 12.14 -25.54 35.44
N VAL A 20 12.83 -26.02 34.40
CA VAL A 20 12.77 -25.43 33.07
C VAL A 20 11.36 -25.72 32.56
N GLU A 21 10.44 -24.82 32.89
CA GLU A 21 9.17 -24.71 32.22
C GLU A 21 9.52 -24.37 30.76
N LYS A 22 9.48 -25.40 29.91
CA LYS A 22 9.69 -25.27 28.48
C LYS A 22 8.62 -24.32 27.96
N GLN A 23 9.01 -23.06 27.75
CA GLN A 23 8.22 -22.14 26.94
C GLN A 23 7.95 -22.84 25.60
N PRO A 24 6.70 -22.91 25.12
CA PRO A 24 6.47 -23.36 23.76
C PRO A 24 7.13 -22.33 22.86
N VAL A 25 8.23 -22.73 22.21
CA VAL A 25 8.80 -21.98 21.11
C VAL A 25 7.74 -21.93 20.03
N VAL A 26 6.95 -20.84 20.01
CA VAL A 26 6.22 -20.40 18.81
C VAL A 26 7.25 -19.78 17.86
N GLY A 27 8.29 -20.55 17.56
CA GLY A 27 9.18 -20.32 16.44
C GLY A 27 8.59 -21.14 15.32
N GLY A 28 7.88 -20.49 14.40
CA GLY A 28 7.52 -21.11 13.15
C GLY A 28 8.80 -21.63 12.52
N GLU A 29 9.00 -22.94 12.60
CA GLU A 29 10.01 -23.66 11.85
C GLU A 29 9.81 -23.22 10.40
N LEU A 30 10.73 -22.39 9.90
CA LEU A 30 10.74 -22.07 8.49
C LEU A 30 11.03 -23.41 7.82
N ASP A 31 9.98 -24.07 7.34
CA ASP A 31 10.07 -25.24 6.50
C ASP A 31 10.99 -24.88 5.32
N LEU A 32 12.29 -25.16 5.46
CA LEU A 32 13.30 -25.03 4.42
C LEU A 32 13.14 -26.12 3.35
N THR A 33 12.05 -26.88 3.40
CA THR A 33 11.72 -27.85 2.37
C THR A 33 11.47 -27.09 1.06
N PRO A 34 12.18 -27.44 -0.03
CA PRO A 34 11.96 -26.80 -1.32
C PRO A 34 10.51 -26.96 -1.74
N THR A 35 9.74 -25.87 -1.68
CA THR A 35 8.36 -25.88 -2.14
C THR A 35 8.31 -25.84 -3.67
N SER A 36 7.26 -26.43 -4.25
CA SER A 36 7.10 -26.37 -5.70
C SER A 36 7.08 -24.91 -6.17
N ARG A 37 7.62 -24.65 -7.38
CA ARG A 37 7.61 -23.32 -8.01
C ARG A 37 6.21 -22.68 -7.99
N THR A 38 5.18 -23.48 -8.16
CA THR A 38 3.77 -23.05 -8.13
C THR A 38 3.35 -22.61 -6.73
N THR A 39 3.74 -23.34 -5.69
CA THR A 39 3.48 -23.00 -4.29
C THR A 39 4.18 -21.69 -3.92
N ASP A 40 5.44 -21.52 -4.30
CA ASP A 40 6.18 -20.27 -4.07
C ASP A 40 5.58 -19.08 -4.80
N TRP A 41 5.11 -19.29 -6.03
CA TRP A 41 4.41 -18.26 -6.79
C TRP A 41 3.10 -17.87 -6.10
N ARG A 42 2.31 -18.83 -5.62
CA ARG A 42 1.06 -18.58 -4.88
C ARG A 42 1.33 -17.84 -3.56
N LYS A 43 2.34 -18.25 -2.79
CA LYS A 43 2.76 -17.58 -1.54
C LYS A 43 3.14 -16.13 -1.81
N ARG A 44 4.01 -15.87 -2.80
CA ARG A 44 4.42 -14.51 -3.22
C ARG A 44 3.25 -13.65 -3.67
N LYS A 45 2.30 -14.21 -4.45
CA LYS A 45 1.08 -13.50 -4.84
C LYS A 45 0.20 -13.15 -3.64
N SER A 46 0.03 -14.08 -2.69
CA SER A 46 -0.78 -13.83 -1.50
C SER A 46 -0.18 -12.74 -0.60
N LEU A 47 1.15 -12.68 -0.48
CA LEU A 47 1.86 -11.64 0.27
C LEU A 47 1.79 -10.28 -0.43
N ALA A 48 1.94 -10.24 -1.76
CA ALA A 48 1.83 -8.99 -2.54
C ALA A 48 0.42 -8.37 -2.53
N VAL A 49 -0.63 -9.18 -2.30
CA VAL A 49 -2.01 -8.69 -2.11
C VAL A 49 -2.24 -8.17 -0.68
N LYS A 50 -1.44 -8.62 0.29
CA LYS A 50 -1.52 -8.20 1.70
C LYS A 50 -0.85 -6.85 1.98
N ASP A 51 -0.12 -6.26 1.04
CA ASP A 51 0.42 -4.91 1.17
C ASP A 51 -0.69 -3.86 0.96
N PRO A 52 -1.24 -3.23 2.02
CA PRO A 52 -2.39 -2.33 1.89
C PRO A 52 -2.04 -0.99 1.22
N ILE A 53 -0.75 -0.75 0.95
CA ILE A 53 -0.23 0.56 0.55
C ILE A 53 -0.28 0.78 -0.97
N LYS A 54 -0.37 -0.28 -1.80
CA LYS A 54 -0.18 -0.14 -3.26
C LYS A 54 -1.30 -0.69 -4.14
N THR A 55 -2.25 -1.44 -3.60
CA THR A 55 -3.32 -2.02 -4.42
C THR A 55 -4.69 -1.70 -3.81
N PRO A 56 -5.59 -1.02 -4.55
CA PRO A 56 -6.99 -0.96 -4.14
C PRO A 56 -7.50 -2.40 -4.02
N VAL A 57 -8.06 -2.73 -2.85
CA VAL A 57 -8.56 -4.07 -2.47
C VAL A 57 -9.61 -4.59 -3.47
N ASP A 58 -10.30 -3.67 -4.15
CA ASP A 58 -11.06 -3.94 -5.35
C ASP A 58 -10.23 -3.50 -6.54
N GLY A 59 -9.81 -4.38 -7.45
CA GLY A 59 -8.94 -4.06 -8.61
C GLY A 59 -9.42 -2.96 -9.57
N LYS A 60 -10.47 -2.22 -9.22
CA LYS A 60 -10.94 -1.00 -9.87
C LYS A 60 -10.12 0.18 -9.35
N ARG A 61 -9.11 0.58 -10.13
CA ARG A 61 -8.46 1.89 -9.95
C ARG A 61 -9.55 2.96 -9.84
N ALA A 62 -9.47 3.81 -8.82
CA ALA A 62 -10.39 4.94 -8.67
C ALA A 62 -10.41 5.76 -9.97
N ARG A 63 -11.58 5.90 -10.58
CA ARG A 63 -11.74 6.69 -11.81
C ARG A 63 -11.46 8.15 -11.46
N LYS A 64 -10.58 8.80 -12.23
CA LYS A 64 -10.35 10.25 -12.11
C LYS A 64 -11.69 10.98 -12.26
N ALA A 65 -11.93 11.97 -11.40
CA ALA A 65 -13.13 12.80 -11.48
C ALA A 65 -13.21 13.48 -12.86
N TYR A 66 -14.42 13.50 -13.45
CA TYR A 66 -14.63 14.09 -14.76
C TYR A 66 -14.80 15.62 -14.64
N CYS A 67 -13.67 16.32 -14.70
CA CYS A 67 -13.59 17.76 -14.54
C CYS A 67 -13.23 18.49 -15.84
N CYS A 68 -13.67 19.74 -15.96
CA CYS A 68 -13.30 20.63 -17.06
C CYS A 68 -11.80 20.93 -17.03
N SER A 69 -11.12 20.89 -18.18
CA SER A 69 -9.68 21.15 -18.27
C SER A 69 -9.32 22.61 -17.98
N LYS A 70 -10.23 23.55 -18.33
CA LYS A 70 -10.05 25.00 -18.17
C LYS A 70 -10.29 25.44 -16.72
N CYS A 71 -11.49 25.22 -16.18
CA CYS A 71 -11.89 25.74 -14.86
C CYS A 71 -11.77 24.73 -13.71
N LYS A 72 -11.36 23.47 -13.99
CA LYS A 72 -11.25 22.37 -13.01
C LYS A 72 -12.53 21.99 -12.26
N GLN A 73 -13.65 22.64 -12.54
CA GLN A 73 -14.96 22.32 -12.00
C GLN A 73 -15.51 21.01 -12.59
N PRO A 74 -16.39 20.30 -11.87
CA PRO A 74 -17.04 19.11 -12.38
C PRO A 74 -17.84 19.43 -13.66
N MET A 75 -17.78 18.52 -14.64
CA MET A 75 -18.54 18.67 -15.89
C MET A 75 -20.04 18.49 -15.70
N THR A 76 -20.46 17.79 -14.64
CA THR A 76 -21.87 17.59 -14.29
C THR A 76 -22.42 18.83 -13.59
N GLY A 77 -23.41 19.51 -14.17
CA GLY A 77 -24.18 20.57 -13.52
C GLY A 77 -23.83 22.01 -13.90
N ASN A 78 -22.56 22.37 -14.08
CA ASN A 78 -22.13 23.76 -14.23
C ASN A 78 -22.28 24.35 -15.65
N GLY A 79 -23.21 23.87 -16.48
CA GLY A 79 -23.43 24.41 -17.84
C GLY A 79 -22.33 24.10 -18.85
N HIS A 80 -21.38 23.23 -18.52
CA HIS A 80 -20.41 22.71 -19.47
C HIS A 80 -21.10 21.95 -20.60
N SER A 81 -20.52 21.97 -21.79
CA SER A 81 -21.06 21.25 -22.94
C SER A 81 -19.94 20.74 -23.84
N GLN A 82 -20.21 19.66 -24.59
CA GLN A 82 -19.25 19.07 -25.51
C GLN A 82 -19.89 18.93 -26.89
N TYR A 83 -19.14 19.28 -27.94
CA TYR A 83 -19.57 19.14 -29.32
C TYR A 83 -18.37 18.81 -30.21
N LYS A 84 -18.45 17.74 -31.00
CA LYS A 84 -17.39 17.24 -31.90
C LYS A 84 -15.98 17.25 -31.26
N GLY A 85 -15.86 16.71 -30.05
CA GLY A 85 -14.58 16.65 -29.31
C GLY A 85 -14.13 17.97 -28.64
N SER A 86 -14.70 19.11 -29.04
CA SER A 86 -14.49 20.41 -28.38
C SER A 86 -15.34 20.54 -27.11
N ARG A 87 -14.83 21.28 -26.12
CA ARG A 87 -15.51 21.50 -24.83
C ARG A 87 -15.75 22.99 -24.58
N TYR A 88 -17.00 23.31 -24.25
CA TYR A 88 -17.45 24.62 -23.80
C TYR A 88 -17.31 24.74 -22.29
N CYS A 89 -16.77 25.87 -21.85
CA CYS A 89 -16.61 26.22 -20.44
C CYS A 89 -17.25 27.60 -20.19
N PRO A 90 -18.35 27.66 -19.42
CA PRO A 90 -19.05 28.93 -19.18
C PRO A 90 -18.23 29.95 -18.39
N ASN A 91 -17.24 29.51 -17.62
CA ASN A 91 -16.38 30.40 -16.83
C ASN A 91 -15.21 31.01 -17.63
N PHE A 92 -14.98 30.57 -18.88
CA PHE A 92 -13.80 30.97 -19.66
C PHE A 92 -14.17 31.49 -21.04
N ASP A 93 -15.23 30.93 -21.64
CA ASP A 93 -15.70 31.36 -22.94
C ASP A 93 -16.60 32.59 -22.75
N ASN A 94 -16.25 33.73 -23.36
CA ASN A 94 -17.00 35.00 -23.29
C ASN A 94 -18.31 35.00 -24.10
N MET A 95 -18.80 33.82 -24.49
CA MET A 95 -19.95 33.65 -25.36
C MET A 95 -20.90 32.63 -24.75
N THR A 96 -22.19 32.75 -25.06
CA THR A 96 -23.18 31.78 -24.58
C THR A 96 -22.93 30.41 -25.18
N LYS A 97 -23.44 29.37 -24.52
CA LYS A 97 -23.39 27.99 -25.00
C LYS A 97 -23.95 27.85 -26.42
N GLU A 98 -25.03 28.57 -26.72
CA GLU A 98 -25.70 28.56 -28.03
C GLU A 98 -24.83 29.18 -29.12
N ALA A 99 -24.25 30.36 -28.86
CA ALA A 99 -23.32 31.01 -29.77
C ALA A 99 -22.07 30.14 -30.03
N TRP A 100 -21.55 29.51 -28.97
CA TRP A 100 -20.45 28.55 -29.10
C TRP A 100 -20.84 27.35 -29.96
N LEU A 101 -22.02 26.75 -29.73
CA LEU A 101 -22.50 25.63 -30.54
C LEU A 101 -22.70 26.03 -32.01
N ALA A 102 -23.22 27.22 -32.28
CA ALA A 102 -23.38 27.74 -33.63
C ALA A 102 -22.01 27.87 -34.33
N SER A 103 -20.99 28.41 -33.64
CA SER A 103 -19.63 28.55 -34.18
C SER A 103 -18.94 27.23 -34.55
N LYS A 104 -19.40 26.09 -34.00
CA LYS A 104 -18.84 24.75 -34.26
C LYS A 104 -19.62 23.94 -35.30
N LYS A 105 -20.82 24.39 -35.67
CA LYS A 105 -21.65 23.75 -36.69
C LYS A 105 -21.30 24.21 -38.11
N VAL A 106 -20.66 25.37 -38.23
CA VAL A 106 -20.01 25.86 -39.45
C VAL A 106 -18.82 24.96 -39.77
#